data_AF-A0A933DF52-F1
#
_entry.id   AF-A0A933DF52-F1
#
_cell.length_a   1.000
_cell.length_b   1.000
_cell.length_c   1.000
_cell.angle_alpha   90.00
_cell.angle_beta   90.00
_cell.angle_gamma   90.00
#
_symmetry.space_group_name_H-M   'P 1'
#
loop_
_entity.id
_entity.type
_entity.pdbx_description
1 polymer ?
#
loop_
_entity_poly.entity_id
_entity_poly.type
_entity_poly.pdbx_seq_one_letter_code
_entity_poly.pdbx_strand_id
1 'polypeptide(L)'
;MNYIFLLCALSFSQSGFSQTPAVPSFSTQKFESQVADTLRQISRQAKTLPGIVPHPQAWTHVEMRIDDWITITEPSLNIHVTGFRSFNEISFNGDLQGIATPIFARPNYGYILRGAGVNAEVRRSGFDGDYVVNGSFTDNNGPAPIHLTLAQVALAEFRIRQTGVDLTIKPDTFGGRDRFIIKGKVDTAVLGKRGLAVLGTCVASLAFPPKNFPLESAWVIPHLTPVPIPPWGHHPATP
;
A
#
# COMPACT_ATOMS: atom_id res chain seq x y z
N MET A 1 8.04 -16.07 -16.63
CA MET A 1 9.04 -16.00 -17.71
C MET A 1 9.21 -14.53 -18.10
N ASN A 2 10.48 -14.11 -18.22
CA ASN A 2 11.06 -12.78 -18.52
C ASN A 2 10.31 -12.01 -19.63
N TYR A 3 10.30 -10.67 -19.73
CA TYR A 3 11.33 -9.62 -19.59
C TYR A 3 10.64 -8.30 -19.19
N ILE A 4 11.27 -7.33 -18.51
CA ILE A 4 11.88 -6.14 -19.15
C ILE A 4 12.85 -5.50 -18.15
N PHE A 5 14.14 -5.55 -18.49
CA PHE A 5 15.21 -4.68 -18.01
C PHE A 5 15.79 -4.08 -19.29
N LEU A 6 15.78 -2.75 -19.44
CA LEU A 6 16.85 -1.94 -20.03
C LEU A 6 16.37 -0.51 -20.26
N LEU A 7 16.92 0.45 -19.50
CA LEU A 7 17.28 1.77 -20.01
C LEU A 7 18.27 2.38 -19.01
N CYS A 8 19.54 2.05 -19.22
CA CYS A 8 20.66 2.73 -18.58
C CYS A 8 21.77 2.94 -19.62
N ALA A 9 22.38 4.13 -19.52
CA ALA A 9 23.59 4.64 -20.15
C ALA A 9 23.48 5.21 -21.58
N LEU A 10 23.81 6.49 -21.73
CA LEU A 10 25.20 6.90 -21.99
C LEU A 10 25.36 8.43 -21.95
N SER A 11 26.13 8.90 -20.98
CA SER A 11 26.89 10.15 -21.06
C SER A 11 28.33 9.82 -20.68
N PHE A 12 29.23 9.80 -21.68
CA PHE A 12 30.68 9.78 -21.45
C PHE A 12 31.38 10.67 -22.47
N SER A 13 32.19 11.56 -21.91
CA SER A 13 33.07 12.52 -22.56
C SER A 13 34.33 11.83 -23.10
N GLN A 14 34.83 12.35 -24.22
CA GLN A 14 35.93 11.83 -25.04
C GLN A 14 37.33 11.97 -24.41
N SER A 15 38.21 10.99 -24.70
CA SER A 15 39.58 11.25 -25.18
C SER A 15 40.23 9.96 -25.72
N GLY A 16 40.78 9.99 -26.93
CA GLY A 16 41.81 9.03 -27.40
C GLY A 16 41.44 8.18 -28.61
N PHE A 17 42.14 8.41 -29.73
CA PHE A 17 42.05 7.73 -31.02
C PHE A 17 42.26 6.20 -30.98
N SER A 18 41.43 5.42 -31.68
CA SER A 18 41.86 4.38 -32.65
C SER A 18 40.65 3.82 -33.41
N GLN A 19 40.88 3.42 -34.65
CA GLN A 19 39.92 3.14 -35.73
C GLN A 19 38.73 2.25 -35.31
N THR A 20 37.52 2.78 -35.46
CA THR A 20 36.26 2.05 -35.24
C THR A 20 35.63 1.71 -36.59
N PRO A 21 35.15 0.47 -36.81
CA PRO A 21 34.46 0.10 -38.04
C PRO A 21 33.20 0.96 -38.24
N ALA A 22 32.89 1.28 -39.49
CA ALA A 22 31.74 2.10 -39.87
C ALA A 22 30.47 1.58 -39.20
N VAL A 23 29.96 2.34 -38.23
CA VAL A 23 28.67 2.06 -37.59
C VAL A 23 27.60 2.25 -38.66
N PRO A 24 26.77 1.24 -38.97
CA PRO A 24 25.70 1.41 -39.93
C PRO A 24 24.78 2.52 -39.41
N SER A 25 24.57 3.55 -40.23
CA SER A 25 23.69 4.67 -39.91
C SER A 25 22.27 4.13 -39.70
N PHE A 26 21.89 3.93 -38.45
CA PHE A 26 20.52 3.63 -38.06
C PHE A 26 19.69 4.87 -38.37
N SER A 27 18.85 4.83 -39.41
CA SER A 27 17.94 5.94 -39.64
C SER A 27 16.87 5.92 -38.55
N THR A 28 16.88 6.94 -37.70
CA THR A 28 15.89 7.18 -36.64
C THR A 28 14.47 7.07 -37.17
N GLN A 29 14.24 7.52 -38.40
CA GLN A 29 12.96 7.45 -39.08
C GLN A 29 12.46 6.01 -39.31
N LYS A 30 13.36 5.05 -39.56
CA LYS A 30 13.02 3.63 -39.77
C LYS A 30 12.75 2.91 -38.44
N PHE A 31 13.43 3.33 -37.38
CA PHE A 31 13.15 2.84 -36.03
C PHE A 31 11.80 3.35 -35.52
N GLU A 32 11.52 4.64 -35.68
CA GLU A 32 10.22 5.23 -35.32
C GLU A 32 9.06 4.60 -36.08
N SER A 33 9.22 4.33 -37.38
CA SER A 33 8.20 3.64 -38.16
C SER A 33 7.97 2.20 -37.68
N GLN A 34 9.06 1.47 -37.37
CA GLN A 34 8.95 0.10 -36.82
C GLN A 34 8.29 0.07 -35.44
N VAL A 35 8.60 1.02 -34.57
CA VAL A 35 7.95 1.14 -33.26
C VAL A 35 6.46 1.47 -33.43
N ALA A 36 6.13 2.42 -34.30
CA ALA A 36 4.74 2.80 -34.57
C ALA A 36 3.92 1.63 -35.15
N ASP A 37 4.50 0.86 -36.06
CA ASP A 37 3.83 -0.30 -36.66
C ASP A 37 3.68 -1.45 -35.67
N THR A 38 4.67 -1.66 -34.80
CA THR A 38 4.59 -2.65 -33.70
C THR A 38 3.48 -2.28 -32.72
N LEU A 39 3.39 -1.02 -32.31
CA LEU A 39 2.31 -0.54 -31.43
C LEU A 39 0.93 -0.67 -32.08
N ARG A 40 0.82 -0.42 -33.38
CA ARG A 40 -0.42 -0.64 -34.14
C ARG A 40 -0.79 -2.11 -34.23
N GLN A 41 0.17 -3.01 -34.40
CA GLN A 41 -0.08 -4.45 -34.39
C GLN A 41 -0.54 -4.94 -33.01
N ILE A 42 0.10 -4.48 -31.93
CA ILE A 42 -0.31 -4.79 -30.54
C ILE A 42 -1.74 -4.27 -30.28
N SER A 43 -2.04 -3.04 -30.71
CA SER A 43 -3.38 -2.45 -30.58
C SER A 43 -4.45 -3.24 -31.36
N ARG A 44 -4.13 -3.71 -32.56
CA ARG A 44 -5.04 -4.56 -33.37
C ARG A 44 -5.25 -5.94 -32.76
N GLN A 45 -4.18 -6.56 -32.24
CA GLN A 45 -4.26 -7.85 -31.57
C GLN A 45 -5.05 -7.79 -30.24
N ALA A 46 -4.92 -6.69 -29.49
CA ALA A 46 -5.73 -6.43 -28.30
C ALA A 46 -7.23 -6.33 -28.62
N LYS A 47 -7.58 -5.91 -29.85
CA LYS A 47 -8.98 -5.76 -30.31
C LYS A 47 -9.62 -7.06 -30.78
N THR A 48 -8.84 -8.10 -31.02
CA THR A 48 -9.29 -9.39 -31.55
C THR A 48 -9.27 -10.53 -30.53
N LEU A 49 -8.90 -10.27 -29.27
CA LEU A 49 -9.06 -11.23 -28.18
C LEU A 49 -10.55 -11.38 -27.86
N PRO A 50 -11.17 -12.56 -28.11
CA PRO A 50 -12.55 -12.78 -27.73
C PRO A 50 -12.64 -12.80 -26.20
N GLY A 51 -13.34 -11.82 -25.62
CA GLY A 51 -13.86 -11.93 -24.26
C GLY A 51 -13.35 -10.95 -23.19
N ILE A 52 -12.59 -9.89 -23.51
CA ILE A 52 -12.52 -8.75 -22.58
C ILE A 52 -13.69 -7.83 -22.91
N VAL A 53 -14.89 -8.25 -22.51
CA VAL A 53 -15.97 -7.28 -22.30
C VAL A 53 -15.44 -6.35 -21.21
N PRO A 54 -15.30 -5.02 -21.46
CA PRO A 54 -15.01 -4.11 -20.38
C PRO A 54 -16.14 -4.30 -19.37
N HIS A 55 -15.85 -4.97 -18.26
CA HIS A 55 -16.82 -5.07 -17.19
C HIS A 55 -17.11 -3.62 -16.82
N PRO A 56 -18.36 -3.15 -16.88
CA PRO A 56 -18.67 -1.80 -16.45
C PRO A 56 -18.12 -1.69 -15.03
N GLN A 57 -17.12 -0.83 -14.82
CA GLN A 57 -16.47 -0.69 -13.52
C GLN A 57 -17.55 -0.38 -12.49
N ALA A 58 -17.98 -1.41 -11.78
CA ALA A 58 -19.01 -1.30 -10.76
C ALA A 58 -18.32 -0.78 -9.52
N TRP A 59 -18.09 0.53 -9.51
CA TRP A 59 -17.52 1.22 -8.38
C TRP A 59 -18.46 1.07 -7.19
N THR A 60 -18.00 0.33 -6.19
CA THR A 60 -18.68 0.14 -4.91
C THR A 60 -18.18 1.19 -3.94
N HIS A 61 -19.10 1.90 -3.28
CA HIS A 61 -18.72 2.78 -2.17
C HIS A 61 -18.40 1.95 -0.94
N VAL A 62 -17.29 2.28 -0.29
CA VAL A 62 -16.76 1.58 0.88
C VAL A 62 -16.58 2.62 2.00
N GLU A 63 -17.03 2.28 3.21
CA GLU A 63 -16.76 2.99 4.46
C GLU A 63 -16.29 1.99 5.52
N MET A 64 -14.98 1.78 5.58
CA MET A 64 -14.37 0.88 6.52
C MET A 64 -13.92 1.62 7.77
N ARG A 65 -14.20 1.04 8.93
CA ARG A 65 -13.87 1.62 10.25
C ARG A 65 -12.83 0.77 10.95
N ILE A 66 -11.86 1.42 11.60
CA ILE A 66 -10.83 0.80 12.44
C ILE A 66 -10.86 1.46 13.81
N ASP A 67 -11.21 0.67 14.83
CA ASP A 67 -11.44 1.17 16.19
C ASP A 67 -10.28 0.81 17.16
N ASP A 68 -10.37 1.28 18.41
CA ASP A 68 -9.39 1.11 19.51
C ASP A 68 -9.07 -0.36 19.84
N TRP A 69 -9.96 -1.29 19.49
CA TRP A 69 -9.77 -2.74 19.60
C TRP A 69 -9.38 -3.41 18.28
N ILE A 70 -8.85 -2.64 17.31
CA ILE A 70 -8.48 -3.10 15.97
C ILE A 70 -9.62 -3.91 15.33
N THR A 71 -10.82 -3.34 15.30
CA THR A 71 -11.98 -3.95 14.64
C THR A 71 -12.17 -3.29 13.29
N ILE A 72 -12.14 -4.08 12.23
CA ILE A 72 -12.26 -3.65 10.84
C ILE A 72 -13.62 -4.10 10.33
N THR A 73 -14.47 -3.15 9.96
CA THR A 73 -15.81 -3.46 9.43
C THR A 73 -16.11 -2.72 8.14
N GLU A 74 -16.67 -3.42 7.16
CA GLU A 74 -17.30 -2.85 5.96
C GLU A 74 -18.65 -3.53 5.75
N PRO A 75 -19.76 -2.92 6.17
CA PRO A 75 -21.07 -3.56 6.14
C PRO A 75 -21.54 -3.92 4.73
N SER A 76 -21.24 -3.08 3.72
CA SER A 76 -21.71 -3.29 2.34
C SER A 76 -21.16 -4.58 1.71
N LEU A 77 -19.98 -5.01 2.16
CA LEU A 77 -19.28 -6.21 1.71
C LEU A 77 -19.24 -7.31 2.78
N ASN A 78 -19.94 -7.11 3.90
CA ASN A 78 -19.96 -7.99 5.06
C ASN A 78 -18.54 -8.33 5.56
N ILE A 79 -17.62 -7.35 5.58
CA ILE A 79 -16.26 -7.54 6.10
C ILE A 79 -16.28 -7.39 7.61
N HIS A 80 -15.70 -8.35 8.31
CA HIS A 80 -15.43 -8.32 9.73
C HIS A 80 -14.07 -8.95 10.03
N VAL A 81 -13.13 -8.14 10.51
CA VAL A 81 -11.83 -8.60 11.02
C VAL A 81 -11.60 -8.01 12.40
N THR A 82 -11.13 -8.82 13.33
CA THR A 82 -10.74 -8.37 14.67
C THR A 82 -9.24 -8.58 14.85
N GLY A 83 -8.58 -7.59 15.46
CA GLY A 83 -7.15 -7.61 15.73
C GLY A 83 -6.87 -7.64 17.23
N PHE A 84 -5.91 -8.46 17.63
CA PHE A 84 -5.38 -8.47 18.99
C PHE A 84 -3.89 -8.19 18.95
N ARG A 85 -3.46 -7.13 19.66
CA ARG A 85 -2.06 -6.77 19.75
C ARG A 85 -1.40 -7.54 20.89
N SER A 86 -0.32 -8.25 20.58
CA SER A 86 0.51 -8.95 21.55
C SER A 86 1.97 -8.54 21.37
N PHE A 87 2.54 -7.87 22.39
CA PHE A 87 3.89 -7.31 22.35
C PHE A 87 4.15 -6.43 21.12
N ASN A 88 4.84 -6.99 20.13
CA ASN A 88 5.24 -6.32 18.90
C ASN A 88 4.38 -6.72 17.70
N GLU A 89 3.55 -7.76 17.81
CA GLU A 89 2.77 -8.31 16.70
C GLU A 89 1.29 -8.01 16.87
N ILE A 90 0.56 -8.08 15.75
CA ILE A 90 -0.89 -7.97 15.73
C ILE A 90 -1.46 -9.22 15.06
N SER A 91 -2.24 -9.98 15.80
CA SER A 91 -2.95 -11.16 15.29
C SER A 91 -4.34 -10.74 14.82
N PHE A 92 -4.72 -11.14 13.61
CA PHE A 92 -6.01 -10.85 13.00
C PHE A 92 -6.83 -12.14 12.86
N ASN A 93 -8.13 -12.02 13.10
CA ASN A 93 -9.13 -13.09 12.98
C ASN A 93 -10.38 -12.61 12.21
N GLY A 94 -11.18 -13.55 11.70
CA GLY A 94 -12.40 -13.26 10.95
C GLY A 94 -12.24 -13.51 9.45
N ASP A 95 -12.68 -12.57 8.63
CA ASP A 95 -12.57 -12.65 7.16
C ASP A 95 -11.13 -12.68 6.64
N LEU A 96 -10.20 -12.22 7.47
CA LEU A 96 -8.77 -12.37 7.29
C LEU A 96 -8.17 -12.95 8.56
N GLN A 97 -7.36 -13.99 8.41
CA GLN A 97 -6.59 -14.59 9.50
C GLN A 97 -5.10 -14.46 9.20
N GLY A 98 -4.35 -13.87 10.12
CA GLY A 98 -2.92 -13.68 9.94
C GLY A 98 -2.28 -12.92 11.07
N ILE A 99 -0.97 -12.74 10.97
CA ILE A 99 -0.12 -12.04 11.92
C ILE A 99 0.61 -10.94 11.17
N ALA A 100 0.53 -9.71 11.67
CA ALA A 100 1.37 -8.62 11.27
C ALA A 100 2.58 -8.52 12.20
N THR A 101 3.76 -8.81 11.66
CA THR A 101 5.04 -8.71 12.35
C THR A 101 5.74 -7.42 11.91
N PRO A 102 6.21 -6.57 12.84
CA PRO A 102 6.82 -5.28 12.51
C PRO A 102 8.19 -5.43 11.87
N ILE A 103 8.51 -4.47 11.01
CA ILE A 103 9.82 -4.30 10.38
C ILE A 103 10.50 -3.10 11.02
N PHE A 104 11.63 -3.34 11.69
CA PHE A 104 12.40 -2.31 12.40
C PHE A 104 13.65 -1.84 11.65
N ALA A 105 13.89 -2.37 10.44
CA ALA A 105 15.08 -2.04 9.68
C ALA A 105 14.94 -0.67 9.01
N ARG A 106 15.81 0.30 9.36
CA ARG A 106 15.91 1.56 8.60
C ARG A 106 16.34 1.28 7.16
N PRO A 107 15.79 1.97 6.15
CA PRO A 107 14.70 2.97 6.22
C PRO A 107 13.27 2.37 6.16
N ASN A 108 13.16 1.05 6.07
CA ASN A 108 11.95 0.28 5.74
C ASN A 108 11.07 -0.03 6.95
N TYR A 109 10.67 0.98 7.70
CA TYR A 109 9.70 0.80 8.77
C TYR A 109 8.35 0.32 8.22
N GLY A 110 7.76 -0.70 8.85
CA GLY A 110 6.48 -1.23 8.39
C GLY A 110 6.08 -2.54 9.05
N TYR A 111 5.35 -3.37 8.31
CA TYR A 111 4.88 -4.68 8.75
C TYR A 111 4.89 -5.71 7.62
N ILE A 112 5.14 -6.96 7.98
CA ILE A 112 4.87 -8.12 7.14
C ILE A 112 3.62 -8.80 7.69
N LEU A 113 2.59 -8.92 6.86
CA LEU A 113 1.35 -9.62 7.12
C LEU A 113 1.39 -11.01 6.49
N ARG A 114 1.33 -12.05 7.33
CA ARG A 114 1.33 -13.46 6.89
C ARG A 114 0.19 -14.24 7.51
N GLY A 115 -0.44 -15.12 6.73
CA GLY A 115 -1.44 -16.08 7.24
C GLY A 115 -2.57 -16.33 6.25
N ALA A 116 -3.21 -17.50 6.35
CA ALA A 116 -4.36 -17.93 5.53
C ALA A 116 -4.27 -17.52 4.04
N GLY A 117 -3.14 -17.77 3.37
CA GLY A 117 -2.99 -17.41 1.95
C GLY A 117 -2.71 -15.93 1.70
N VAL A 118 -2.30 -15.16 2.71
CA VAL A 118 -1.81 -13.79 2.57
C VAL A 118 -0.32 -13.75 2.87
N ASN A 119 0.40 -13.04 2.01
CA ASN A 119 1.80 -12.68 2.18
C ASN A 119 1.94 -11.27 1.62
N ALA A 120 1.71 -10.29 2.48
CA ALA A 120 1.75 -8.87 2.13
C ALA A 120 2.72 -8.14 3.04
N GLU A 121 3.23 -7.03 2.56
CA GLU A 121 4.18 -6.21 3.27
C GLU A 121 3.82 -4.76 3.06
N VAL A 122 3.68 -4.02 4.15
CA VAL A 122 3.51 -2.58 4.14
C VAL A 122 4.80 -1.96 4.63
N ARG A 123 5.43 -1.11 3.82
CA ARG A 123 6.68 -0.42 4.16
C ARG A 123 6.55 1.06 3.88
N ARG A 124 7.22 1.86 4.69
CA ARG A 124 7.45 3.27 4.38
C ARG A 124 8.25 3.38 3.08
N SER A 125 7.84 4.28 2.21
CA SER A 125 8.49 4.59 0.94
C SER A 125 8.99 6.04 0.99
N GLY A 126 10.30 6.22 0.85
CA GLY A 126 10.91 7.54 0.85
C GLY A 126 10.80 8.30 2.17
N PHE A 127 11.09 9.60 2.11
CA PHE A 127 11.06 10.50 3.26
C PHE A 127 9.68 11.14 3.48
N ASP A 128 8.86 11.22 2.43
CA ASP A 128 7.58 11.96 2.39
C ASP A 128 6.46 11.33 3.23
N GLY A 129 6.73 10.21 3.90
CA GLY A 129 5.78 9.55 4.80
C GLY A 129 4.82 8.61 4.09
N ASP A 130 4.99 8.42 2.78
CA ASP A 130 4.23 7.44 1.99
C ASP A 130 4.49 6.01 2.46
N TYR A 131 3.51 5.14 2.22
CA TYR A 131 3.65 3.70 2.41
C TYR A 131 3.30 2.94 1.14
N VAL A 132 4.01 1.84 0.90
CA VAL A 132 3.73 0.90 -0.19
C VAL A 132 3.34 -0.44 0.42
N VAL A 133 2.22 -0.98 -0.04
CA VAL A 133 1.73 -2.32 0.29
C VAL A 133 1.99 -3.23 -0.90
N ASN A 134 2.86 -4.22 -0.74
CA ASN A 134 3.24 -5.17 -1.78
C ASN A 134 3.04 -6.61 -1.32
N GLY A 135 2.57 -7.47 -2.22
CA GLY A 135 2.54 -8.91 -1.98
C GLY A 135 1.42 -9.60 -2.73
N SER A 136 0.81 -10.57 -2.09
CA SER A 136 -0.30 -11.34 -2.65
C SER A 136 -1.25 -11.85 -1.58
N PHE A 137 -2.49 -12.10 -1.98
CA PHE A 137 -3.49 -12.81 -1.19
C PHE A 137 -4.20 -13.85 -2.06
N THR A 138 -4.64 -14.97 -1.47
CA THR A 138 -5.43 -15.99 -2.17
C THR A 138 -6.90 -15.70 -1.98
N ASP A 139 -7.64 -15.45 -3.06
CA ASP A 139 -9.10 -15.36 -3.07
C ASP A 139 -9.75 -16.60 -3.73
N ASN A 140 -11.05 -16.53 -4.00
CA ASN A 140 -11.80 -17.64 -4.62
C ASN A 140 -11.32 -17.98 -6.05
N ASN A 141 -10.63 -17.06 -6.72
CA ASN A 141 -10.08 -17.23 -8.05
C ASN A 141 -8.58 -17.62 -8.04
N GLY A 142 -7.98 -17.73 -6.85
CA GLY A 142 -6.58 -18.10 -6.66
C GLY A 142 -5.71 -16.97 -6.12
N PRO A 143 -4.38 -17.07 -6.26
CA PRO A 143 -3.46 -16.02 -5.82
C PRO A 143 -3.62 -14.75 -6.65
N ALA A 144 -3.97 -13.65 -5.99
CA ALA A 144 -4.07 -12.32 -6.55
C ALA A 144 -2.95 -11.42 -5.99
N PRO A 145 -2.26 -10.63 -6.84
CA PRO A 145 -1.26 -9.68 -6.38
C PRO A 145 -1.93 -8.48 -5.70
N ILE A 146 -1.23 -7.86 -4.74
CA ILE A 146 -1.59 -6.56 -4.16
C ILE A 146 -0.38 -5.63 -4.28
N HIS A 147 -0.62 -4.45 -4.85
CA HIS A 147 0.38 -3.39 -4.98
C HIS A 147 -0.30 -2.03 -4.82
N LEU A 148 -0.37 -1.53 -3.59
CA LEU A 148 -1.04 -0.26 -3.26
C LEU A 148 -0.02 0.79 -2.78
N THR A 149 -0.26 2.05 -3.11
CA THR A 149 0.50 3.18 -2.57
C THR A 149 -0.43 4.04 -1.73
N LEU A 150 -0.07 4.21 -0.46
CA LEU A 150 -0.73 5.12 0.47
C LEU A 150 0.08 6.42 0.47
N ALA A 151 -0.37 7.37 -0.34
CA ALA A 151 0.25 8.69 -0.42
C ALA A 151 -0.20 9.55 0.74
N GLN A 152 0.72 10.11 1.51
CA GLN A 152 0.40 11.07 2.56
C GLN A 152 0.00 12.40 1.91
N VAL A 153 -1.22 12.88 2.20
CA VAL A 153 -1.73 14.13 1.61
C VAL A 153 -1.98 15.23 2.63
N ALA A 154 -2.08 14.89 3.91
CA ALA A 154 -2.10 15.84 5.02
C ALA A 154 -1.58 15.16 6.30
N LEU A 155 -1.56 15.91 7.40
CA LEU A 155 -1.26 15.34 8.71
C LEU A 155 -2.27 14.22 9.02
N ALA A 156 -1.77 12.98 9.09
CA ALA A 156 -2.56 11.75 9.30
C ALA A 156 -3.63 11.43 8.23
N GLU A 157 -3.67 12.11 7.08
CA GLU A 157 -4.54 11.73 5.94
C GLU A 157 -3.73 11.04 4.85
N PHE A 158 -4.21 9.89 4.39
CA PHE A 158 -3.62 9.14 3.29
C PHE A 158 -4.63 8.93 2.16
N ARG A 159 -4.12 8.84 0.93
CA ARG A 159 -4.92 8.50 -0.24
C ARG A 159 -4.30 7.35 -1.02
N ILE A 160 -5.17 6.49 -1.53
CA ILE A 160 -4.83 5.44 -2.47
C ILE A 160 -5.54 5.78 -3.77
N ARG A 161 -4.79 6.05 -4.83
CA ARG A 161 -5.32 6.33 -6.16
C ARG A 161 -4.64 5.44 -7.17
N GLN A 162 -5.33 4.37 -7.55
CA GLN A 162 -4.85 3.40 -8.52
C GLN A 162 -6.03 2.89 -9.35
N THR A 163 -5.75 2.18 -10.43
CA THR A 163 -6.79 1.61 -11.29
C THR A 163 -7.74 0.74 -10.46
N GLY A 164 -9.02 1.12 -10.41
CA GLY A 164 -10.05 0.41 -9.65
C GLY A 164 -10.08 0.68 -8.14
N VAL A 165 -9.24 1.59 -7.61
CA VAL A 165 -9.23 1.94 -6.17
C VAL A 165 -9.00 3.44 -6.00
N ASP A 166 -9.98 4.13 -5.40
CA ASP A 166 -9.85 5.53 -4.96
C ASP A 166 -10.36 5.64 -3.53
N LEU A 167 -9.43 5.61 -2.58
CA LEU A 167 -9.72 5.58 -1.15
C LEU A 167 -8.99 6.72 -0.43
N THR A 168 -9.64 7.24 0.61
CA THR A 168 -9.12 8.23 1.53
C THR A 168 -9.18 7.66 2.94
N ILE A 169 -8.08 7.74 3.66
CA ILE A 169 -7.92 7.25 5.03
C ILE A 169 -7.72 8.47 5.92
N LYS A 170 -8.55 8.61 6.95
CA LYS A 170 -8.52 9.75 7.86
C LYS A 170 -8.68 9.30 9.31
N PRO A 171 -8.03 9.99 10.27
CA PRO A 171 -8.42 9.88 11.66
C PRO A 171 -9.86 10.39 11.81
N ASP A 172 -10.60 9.73 12.68
CA ASP A 172 -11.93 10.11 13.13
C ASP A 172 -11.96 10.06 14.65
N THR A 173 -12.73 10.95 15.25
CA THR A 173 -12.94 10.95 16.69
C THR A 173 -14.43 10.82 16.95
N PHE A 174 -14.83 9.76 17.64
CA PHE A 174 -16.22 9.54 17.98
C PHE A 174 -16.35 9.03 19.40
N GLY A 175 -17.17 9.71 20.18
CA GLY A 175 -17.28 9.42 21.61
C GLY A 175 -15.95 9.55 22.36
N GLY A 176 -15.04 10.41 21.88
CA GLY A 176 -13.71 10.61 22.48
C GLY A 176 -12.70 9.49 22.24
N ARG A 177 -12.99 8.56 21.32
CA ARG A 177 -12.05 7.50 20.92
C ARG A 177 -11.46 7.79 19.55
N ASP A 178 -10.16 7.54 19.42
CA ASP A 178 -9.44 7.64 18.17
C ASP A 178 -9.77 6.44 17.28
N ARG A 179 -10.21 6.72 16.06
CA ARG A 179 -10.58 5.74 15.05
C ARG A 179 -9.98 6.14 13.72
N PHE A 180 -9.96 5.21 12.77
CA PHE A 180 -9.71 5.53 11.37
C PHE A 180 -10.89 5.18 10.52
N ILE A 181 -11.17 6.04 9.55
CA ILE A 181 -12.17 5.81 8.52
C ILE A 181 -11.45 5.73 7.18
N ILE A 182 -11.70 4.64 6.46
CA ILE A 182 -11.32 4.47 5.06
C ILE A 182 -12.58 4.63 4.23
N LYS A 183 -12.62 5.67 3.39
CA LYS A 183 -13.78 6.03 2.56
C LYS A 183 -13.39 6.15 1.11
N GLY A 184 -14.27 5.73 0.21
CA GLY A 184 -14.13 6.02 -1.20
C GLY A 184 -14.81 4.99 -2.07
N LYS A 185 -14.20 4.70 -3.23
CA LYS A 185 -14.74 3.82 -4.25
C LYS A 185 -13.74 2.74 -4.60
N VAL A 186 -14.24 1.51 -4.74
CA VAL A 186 -13.45 0.35 -5.17
C VAL A 186 -14.21 -0.43 -6.22
N ASP A 187 -13.51 -0.81 -7.28
CA ASP A 187 -13.93 -1.87 -8.18
C ASP A 187 -13.68 -3.22 -7.49
N THR A 188 -14.75 -3.92 -7.12
CA THR A 188 -14.67 -5.19 -6.40
C THR A 188 -14.09 -6.32 -7.26
N ALA A 189 -14.01 -6.14 -8.58
CA ALA A 189 -13.28 -7.04 -9.45
C ALA A 189 -11.75 -6.86 -9.33
N VAL A 190 -11.29 -5.68 -8.93
CA VAL A 190 -9.87 -5.38 -8.68
C VAL A 190 -9.50 -5.71 -7.23
N LEU A 191 -10.30 -5.24 -6.28
CA LEU A 191 -10.07 -5.42 -4.86
C LEU A 191 -11.34 -5.95 -4.19
N GLY A 192 -11.54 -7.26 -4.27
CA GLY A 192 -12.69 -7.93 -3.66
C GLY A 192 -12.68 -7.90 -2.14
N LYS A 193 -13.67 -8.55 -1.51
CA LYS A 193 -13.84 -8.62 -0.05
C LYS A 193 -12.51 -8.89 0.70
N ARG A 194 -11.76 -9.89 0.24
CA ARG A 194 -10.50 -10.30 0.87
C ARG A 194 -9.38 -9.28 0.66
N GLY A 195 -9.27 -8.70 -0.52
CA GLY A 195 -8.29 -7.65 -0.80
C GLY A 195 -8.53 -6.40 0.06
N LEU A 196 -9.79 -6.02 0.26
CA LEU A 196 -10.18 -4.95 1.17
C LEU A 196 -9.85 -5.29 2.63
N ALA A 197 -10.11 -6.52 3.07
CA ALA A 197 -9.71 -6.97 4.41
C ALA A 197 -8.19 -6.87 4.61
N VAL A 198 -7.39 -7.29 3.62
CA VAL A 198 -5.92 -7.14 3.64
C VAL A 198 -5.52 -5.67 3.74
N LEU A 199 -6.10 -4.79 2.92
CA LEU A 199 -5.84 -3.35 3.00
C LEU A 199 -6.18 -2.78 4.38
N GLY A 200 -7.37 -3.08 4.90
CA GLY A 200 -7.78 -2.64 6.24
C GLY A 200 -6.81 -3.10 7.31
N THR A 201 -6.36 -4.34 7.24
CA THR A 201 -5.37 -4.93 8.16
C THR A 201 -4.00 -4.25 8.04
N CYS A 202 -3.55 -3.91 6.83
CA CYS A 202 -2.32 -3.15 6.63
C CYS A 202 -2.43 -1.75 7.25
N VAL A 203 -3.53 -1.03 7.02
CA VAL A 203 -3.77 0.30 7.59
C VAL A 203 -3.87 0.23 9.11
N ALA A 204 -4.59 -0.75 9.64
CA ALA A 204 -4.66 -1.00 11.09
C ALA A 204 -3.27 -1.26 11.69
N SER A 205 -2.42 -2.02 11.01
CA SER A 205 -1.06 -2.28 11.49
C SER A 205 -0.26 -0.98 11.60
N LEU A 206 -0.41 -0.06 10.64
CA LEU A 206 0.24 1.25 10.68
C LEU A 206 -0.34 2.18 11.75
N ALA A 207 -1.64 2.12 11.99
CA ALA A 207 -2.36 2.93 12.96
C ALA A 207 -2.03 2.57 14.42
N PHE A 208 -1.66 1.30 14.67
CA PHE A 208 -1.35 0.80 16.02
C PHE A 208 0.09 0.29 16.14
N PRO A 209 1.10 1.17 15.98
CA PRO A 209 2.50 0.79 16.07
C PRO A 209 2.86 0.21 17.45
N PRO A 210 3.85 -0.71 17.56
CA PRO A 210 4.34 -1.16 18.85
C PRO A 210 4.96 0.00 19.62
N LYS A 211 5.01 -0.10 20.96
CA LYS A 211 5.52 0.96 21.83
C LYS A 211 6.96 1.41 21.53
N ASN A 212 7.76 0.54 20.93
CA ASN A 212 9.16 0.80 20.58
C ASN A 212 9.35 1.22 19.11
N PHE A 213 8.27 1.45 18.37
CA PHE A 213 8.38 1.96 17.00
C PHE A 213 8.82 3.42 17.06
N PRO A 214 9.84 3.83 16.27
CA PRO A 214 10.29 5.22 16.31
C PRO A 214 9.12 6.13 15.95
N LEU A 215 8.87 7.15 16.78
CA LEU A 215 7.77 8.10 16.59
C LEU A 215 7.81 8.76 15.20
N GLU A 216 9.00 8.99 14.67
CA GLU A 216 9.22 9.51 13.30
C GLU A 216 8.70 8.59 12.18
N SER A 217 8.37 7.34 12.49
CA SER A 217 7.97 6.29 11.55
C SER A 217 6.57 5.71 11.79
N ALA A 218 5.94 6.09 12.90
CA ALA A 218 4.55 5.78 13.20
C ALA A 218 3.63 6.77 12.47
N TRP A 219 2.42 6.33 12.08
CA TRP A 219 1.31 7.26 11.89
C TRP A 219 0.99 7.87 13.25
N VAL A 220 1.75 8.90 13.64
CA VAL A 220 1.54 9.57 14.92
C VAL A 220 0.26 10.38 14.78
N ILE A 221 -0.84 9.86 15.34
CA ILE A 221 -1.92 10.73 15.79
C ILE A 221 -1.31 11.53 16.95
N PRO A 222 -1.23 12.87 16.87
CA PRO A 222 -0.61 13.70 17.91
C PRO A 222 -1.21 13.50 19.32
N HIS A 223 -2.37 12.86 19.42
CA HIS A 223 -3.11 12.62 20.66
C HIS A 223 -2.94 11.22 21.26
N LEU A 224 -2.32 10.26 20.53
CA LEU A 224 -2.07 8.90 21.03
C LEU A 224 -0.69 8.70 21.65
N THR A 225 0.17 9.71 21.64
CA THR A 225 1.36 9.69 22.49
C THR A 225 0.90 9.90 23.93
N PRO A 226 1.07 8.93 24.84
CA PRO A 226 0.96 9.25 26.25
C PRO A 226 1.95 10.37 26.53
N VAL A 227 1.45 11.53 26.96
CA VAL A 227 2.30 12.58 27.50
C VAL A 227 3.17 11.90 28.56
N PRO A 228 4.51 11.96 28.46
CA PRO A 228 5.35 11.46 29.53
C PRO A 228 4.91 12.18 30.79
N ILE A 229 4.30 11.47 31.74
CA ILE A 229 4.06 12.02 33.07
C ILE A 229 5.47 12.32 33.58
N PRO A 230 5.84 13.60 33.80
CA PRO A 230 7.14 13.87 34.36
C PRO A 230 7.21 13.13 35.70
N PRO A 231 8.28 12.36 35.97
CA PRO A 231 8.55 12.02 37.35
C PRO A 231 8.70 13.36 38.09
N TRP A 232 8.33 13.42 39.37
CA TRP A 232 8.44 14.60 40.24
C TRP A 232 7.21 15.52 40.26
N GLY A 233 6.27 15.13 41.12
CA GLY A 233 5.32 16.01 41.78
C GLY A 233 5.11 15.54 43.22
N HIS A 234 6.18 15.50 44.02
CA HIS A 234 6.05 15.49 45.47
C HIS A 234 5.31 16.77 45.85
N HIS A 235 4.02 16.67 46.18
CA HIS A 235 3.33 17.71 46.92
C HIS A 235 4.07 17.91 48.25
N PRO A 236 4.56 19.11 48.58
CA PRO A 236 4.87 19.41 49.97
C PRO A 236 3.57 19.34 50.75
N ALA A 237 3.55 18.53 51.81
CA ALA A 237 2.50 18.58 52.80
C ALA A 237 2.45 20.02 53.34
N THR A 238 1.34 20.71 53.12
CA THR A 238 1.06 21.99 53.78
C THR A 238 0.86 21.77 55.28
N PRO A 239 1.32 22.72 56.12
CA PRO A 239 1.34 22.62 57.57
C PRO A 239 -0.05 22.61 58.21
#